data_AF-A0A0E0I3G2-F1
#
_entry.id   AF-A0A0E0I3G2-F1
#
_cell.length_a   1.000
_cell.length_b   1.000
_cell.length_c   1.000
_cell.angle_alpha   90.00
_cell.angle_beta   90.00
_cell.angle_gamma   90.00
#
_symmetry.space_group_name_H-M   'P 1'
#
loop_
_entity.id
_entity.type
_entity.pdbx_description
1 polymer ?
#
loop_
_entity_poly.entity_id
_entity_poly.type
_entity_poly.pdbx_seq_one_letter_code
_entity_poly.pdbx_strand_id
1 'polypeptide(L)'
;MGRGPVQLRRIENKINRQVTFSKRRNGLLKKAHEISVLCDADVALIVFSTKGKLYEFSSHSSMEGILERYQRYSFDERAVLEPNTEDQENWGDEYGILKSKLDALQKSQRQLLGEQLDTLTTKELQQLEHQLEYSLKHIRSKKNQLLFESISELQKKEKSLKNQNNVLQKITTKAVLEVKPFCLHSSEQLMETEKEKNNAIINTNREEQNGATPSTSSPTPVTAPDPIPTTNNSQSQPRGSGESEAQPSPAQAGNSKLPPWMLRTSHT
;
A
#
# COMPACT_ATOMS: atom_id res chain seq x y z
N MET A 1 31.31 -38.35 -40.57
CA MET A 1 31.98 -38.10 -39.28
C MET A 1 31.27 -38.92 -38.19
N GLY A 2 31.87 -40.00 -37.71
CA GLY A 2 31.27 -40.84 -36.66
C GLY A 2 31.31 -40.17 -35.28
N ARG A 3 30.41 -40.55 -34.37
CA ARG A 3 30.50 -40.17 -32.95
C ARG A 3 31.49 -41.07 -32.24
N GLY A 4 32.52 -40.48 -31.62
CA GLY A 4 33.41 -41.21 -30.72
C GLY A 4 32.71 -41.65 -29.41
N PRO A 5 33.28 -42.63 -28.69
CA PRO A 5 32.75 -43.07 -27.39
C PRO A 5 32.82 -41.95 -26.34
N VAL A 6 31.87 -41.94 -25.41
CA VAL A 6 31.76 -40.93 -24.34
C VAL A 6 31.62 -41.65 -22.99
N GLN A 7 32.48 -41.30 -22.04
CA GLN A 7 32.46 -41.84 -20.67
C GLN A 7 31.12 -41.53 -19.97
N LEU A 8 30.59 -42.50 -19.22
CA LEU A 8 29.34 -42.36 -18.48
C LEU A 8 29.56 -41.62 -17.14
N ARG A 9 29.82 -40.32 -17.22
CA ARG A 9 29.94 -39.41 -16.08
C ARG A 9 29.26 -38.07 -16.37
N ARG A 10 29.11 -37.23 -15.33
CA ARG A 10 28.63 -35.85 -15.46
C ARG A 10 29.55 -35.08 -16.44
N ILE A 11 28.94 -34.39 -17.41
CA ILE A 11 29.66 -33.53 -18.36
C ILE A 11 29.84 -32.17 -17.68
N GLU A 12 31.07 -31.77 -17.36
CA GLU A 12 31.32 -30.52 -16.62
C GLU A 12 31.06 -29.25 -17.45
N ASN A 13 31.50 -29.23 -18.71
CA ASN A 13 31.27 -28.10 -19.61
C ASN A 13 29.75 -27.86 -19.80
N LYS A 14 29.27 -26.68 -19.37
CA LYS A 14 27.85 -26.30 -19.35
C LYS A 14 27.21 -26.32 -20.75
N ILE A 15 27.93 -25.90 -21.79
CA ILE A 15 27.44 -25.84 -23.17
C ILE A 15 27.29 -27.26 -23.72
N ASN A 16 28.34 -28.08 -23.60
CA ASN A 16 28.31 -29.47 -24.05
C ASN A 16 27.24 -30.29 -23.29
N ARG A 17 27.06 -30.04 -22.00
CA ARG A 17 26.00 -30.65 -21.18
C ARG A 17 24.60 -30.24 -21.68
N GLN A 18 24.36 -28.97 -21.98
CA GLN A 18 23.07 -28.51 -22.51
C GLN A 18 22.75 -29.12 -23.88
N VAL A 19 23.70 -29.12 -24.81
CA VAL A 19 23.53 -29.72 -26.15
C VAL A 19 23.32 -31.24 -26.05
N THR A 20 24.06 -31.91 -25.17
CA THR A 20 23.91 -33.35 -24.93
C THR A 20 22.59 -33.68 -24.27
N PHE A 21 22.11 -32.88 -23.29
CA PHE A 21 20.80 -33.04 -22.67
C PHE A 21 19.69 -32.97 -23.72
N SER A 22 19.64 -31.92 -24.54
CA SER A 22 18.63 -31.80 -25.60
C SER A 22 18.66 -32.98 -26.58
N LYS A 23 19.85 -33.44 -27.00
CA LYS A 23 20.00 -34.57 -27.93
C LYS A 23 19.64 -35.92 -27.29
N ARG A 24 20.06 -36.18 -26.04
CA ARG A 24 19.76 -37.44 -25.32
C ARG A 24 18.31 -37.52 -24.89
N ARG A 25 17.72 -36.44 -24.36
CA ARG A 25 16.29 -36.36 -24.01
C ARG A 25 15.42 -36.64 -25.24
N ASN A 26 15.68 -35.99 -26.37
CA ASN A 26 14.94 -36.26 -27.60
C ASN A 26 15.14 -37.69 -28.12
N GLY A 27 16.33 -38.28 -27.96
CA GLY A 27 16.57 -39.69 -28.26
C GLY A 27 15.80 -40.65 -27.35
N LEU A 28 15.74 -40.36 -26.05
CA LEU A 28 15.00 -41.15 -25.07
C LEU A 28 13.49 -41.07 -25.29
N LEU A 29 12.97 -39.88 -25.59
CA LEU A 29 11.57 -39.66 -26.00
C LEU A 29 11.18 -40.50 -27.22
N LYS A 30 12.03 -40.52 -28.25
CA LYS A 30 11.80 -41.39 -29.42
C LYS A 30 11.76 -42.87 -29.04
N LYS A 31 12.65 -43.33 -28.17
CA LYS A 31 12.65 -44.73 -27.68
C LYS A 31 11.43 -45.08 -26.84
N ALA A 32 10.99 -44.17 -25.98
CA ALA A 32 9.77 -44.35 -25.19
C ALA A 32 8.53 -44.48 -26.10
N HIS A 33 8.46 -43.65 -27.16
CA HIS A 33 7.42 -43.73 -28.17
C HIS A 33 7.51 -45.00 -29.03
N GLU A 34 8.71 -45.39 -29.48
CA GLU A 34 8.96 -46.66 -30.18
C GLU A 34 8.43 -47.86 -29.36
N ILE A 35 8.77 -47.94 -28.07
CA ILE A 35 8.30 -49.03 -27.18
C ILE A 35 6.78 -49.00 -27.02
N SER A 36 6.20 -47.80 -26.81
CA SER A 36 4.76 -47.66 -26.61
C SER A 36 3.96 -48.15 -27.83
N VAL A 37 4.37 -47.77 -29.04
CA VAL A 37 3.69 -48.15 -30.28
C VAL A 37 3.97 -49.61 -30.69
N LEU A 38 5.19 -50.12 -30.51
CA LEU A 38 5.56 -51.46 -30.95
C LEU A 38 5.03 -52.57 -30.03
N CYS A 39 4.84 -52.29 -28.74
CA CYS A 39 4.46 -53.28 -27.73
C CYS A 39 3.07 -53.01 -27.10
N ASP A 40 2.32 -52.04 -27.62
CA ASP A 40 1.06 -51.53 -27.03
C ASP A 40 1.18 -51.26 -25.52
N ALA A 41 2.30 -50.62 -25.15
CA ALA A 41 2.69 -50.42 -23.76
C ALA A 41 2.43 -48.97 -23.33
N ASP A 42 1.89 -48.80 -22.13
CA ASP A 42 1.81 -47.47 -21.51
C ASP A 42 3.16 -47.06 -20.93
N VAL A 43 3.67 -45.92 -21.39
CA VAL A 43 5.01 -45.42 -21.06
C VAL A 43 4.92 -43.95 -20.69
N ALA A 44 5.27 -43.63 -19.45
CA ALA A 44 5.49 -42.26 -18.99
C ALA A 44 6.99 -41.97 -18.83
N LEU A 45 7.41 -40.76 -19.20
CA LEU A 45 8.77 -40.27 -19.00
C LEU A 45 8.73 -38.84 -18.45
N ILE A 46 9.38 -38.62 -17.31
CA ILE A 46 9.48 -37.32 -16.63
C ILE A 46 10.97 -36.96 -16.50
N VAL A 47 11.36 -35.77 -16.99
CA VAL A 47 12.76 -35.31 -16.98
C VAL A 47 12.85 -33.85 -16.54
N PHE A 48 13.39 -33.63 -15.35
CA PHE A 48 13.75 -32.29 -14.87
C PHE A 48 15.14 -31.87 -15.36
N SER A 49 15.24 -30.68 -15.92
CA SER A 49 16.53 -30.03 -16.20
C SER A 49 17.16 -29.51 -14.89
N THR A 50 18.48 -29.30 -14.88
CA THR A 50 19.19 -28.63 -13.77
C THR A 50 18.76 -27.17 -13.55
N LYS A 51 17.86 -26.63 -14.40
CA LYS A 51 17.19 -25.33 -14.24
C LYS A 51 15.75 -25.45 -13.71
N GLY A 52 15.33 -26.62 -13.23
CA GLY A 52 13.96 -26.89 -12.77
C GLY A 52 12.92 -27.09 -13.89
N LYS A 53 13.25 -26.79 -15.16
CA LYS A 53 12.29 -26.99 -16.27
C LYS A 53 11.97 -28.47 -16.48
N LEU A 54 10.69 -28.79 -16.33
CA LEU A 54 10.05 -30.07 -16.65
C LEU A 54 10.03 -30.31 -18.17
N TYR A 55 10.26 -31.56 -18.55
CA TYR A 55 9.96 -32.13 -19.86
C TYR A 55 9.34 -33.50 -19.64
N GLU A 56 8.21 -33.73 -20.26
CA GLU A 56 7.39 -34.91 -20.00
C GLU A 56 6.89 -35.55 -21.29
N PHE A 57 6.49 -36.81 -21.22
CA PHE A 57 5.87 -37.58 -22.29
C PHE A 57 5.03 -38.70 -21.70
N SER A 58 3.86 -38.93 -22.30
CA SER A 58 3.00 -40.09 -22.06
C SER A 58 2.67 -40.77 -23.39
N SER A 59 2.29 -42.04 -23.30
CA SER A 59 1.68 -42.84 -24.37
C SER A 59 0.25 -42.36 -24.71
N HIS A 60 -0.55 -43.24 -25.32
CA HIS A 60 -1.97 -42.99 -25.62
C HIS A 60 -2.81 -42.61 -24.38
N SER A 61 -2.42 -43.11 -23.20
CA SER A 61 -2.99 -42.69 -21.92
C SER A 61 -2.46 -41.31 -21.50
N SER A 62 -3.31 -40.49 -20.86
CA SER A 62 -2.86 -39.23 -20.26
C SER A 62 -1.79 -39.49 -19.19
N MET A 63 -0.88 -38.53 -18.99
CA MET A 63 0.14 -38.65 -17.94
C MET A 63 -0.48 -38.92 -16.56
N GLU A 64 -1.59 -38.26 -16.26
CA GLU A 64 -2.39 -38.49 -15.05
C GLU A 64 -2.86 -39.94 -14.92
N GLY A 65 -3.45 -40.53 -15.97
CA GLY A 65 -3.94 -41.92 -15.93
C GLY A 65 -2.84 -43.00 -15.93
N ILE A 66 -1.61 -42.67 -16.33
CA ILE A 66 -0.44 -43.56 -16.13
C ILE A 66 0.07 -43.42 -14.69
N LEU A 67 0.16 -42.20 -14.16
CA LEU A 67 0.60 -41.96 -12.78
C LEU A 67 -0.38 -42.51 -11.74
N GLU A 68 -1.69 -42.40 -11.98
CA GLU A 68 -2.75 -42.99 -11.13
C GLU A 68 -2.64 -44.53 -11.10
N ARG A 69 -2.43 -45.17 -12.26
CA ARG A 69 -2.19 -46.62 -12.32
C ARG A 69 -0.89 -47.02 -11.65
N TYR A 70 0.20 -46.26 -11.84
CA TYR A 70 1.45 -46.49 -11.14
C TYR A 70 1.27 -46.36 -9.62
N GLN A 71 0.54 -45.37 -9.14
CA GLN A 71 0.23 -45.19 -7.72
C GLN A 71 -0.52 -46.41 -7.16
N ARG A 72 -1.60 -46.86 -7.83
CA ARG A 72 -2.34 -48.08 -7.46
C ARG A 72 -1.43 -49.32 -7.41
N TYR A 73 -0.70 -49.61 -8.49
CA TYR A 73 0.23 -50.74 -8.51
C TYR A 73 1.34 -50.64 -7.46
N SER A 74 1.88 -49.45 -7.21
CA SER A 74 2.93 -49.25 -6.19
C SER A 74 2.41 -49.38 -4.76
N PHE A 75 1.10 -49.20 -4.56
CA PHE A 75 0.43 -49.46 -3.29
C PHE A 75 0.26 -50.98 -3.09
N ASP A 76 -0.31 -51.67 -4.09
CA ASP A 76 -0.49 -53.12 -4.09
C ASP A 76 0.84 -53.90 -3.97
N GLU A 77 1.89 -53.47 -4.69
CA GLU A 77 3.22 -54.09 -4.65
C GLU A 77 3.93 -53.88 -3.30
N ARG A 78 3.73 -52.73 -2.64
CA ARG A 78 4.27 -52.48 -1.29
C ARG A 78 3.53 -53.29 -0.23
N ALA A 79 2.21 -53.42 -0.34
CA ALA A 79 1.40 -54.25 0.56
C ALA A 79 1.81 -55.74 0.53
N VAL A 80 2.38 -56.22 -0.58
CA VAL A 80 2.89 -57.59 -0.73
C VAL A 80 4.34 -57.75 -0.23
N LEU A 81 5.17 -56.71 -0.28
CA LEU A 81 6.60 -56.81 0.02
C LEU A 81 6.99 -56.42 1.45
N GLU A 82 6.29 -55.49 2.10
CA GLU A 82 6.63 -54.98 3.45
C GLU A 82 5.39 -54.83 4.34
N PRO A 83 4.97 -55.87 5.08
CA PRO A 83 3.80 -55.82 5.97
C PRO A 83 3.97 -54.92 7.22
N ASN A 84 5.12 -54.26 7.39
CA ASN A 84 5.53 -53.62 8.65
C ASN A 84 5.89 -52.14 8.48
N THR A 85 5.06 -51.36 7.77
CA THR A 85 5.08 -49.89 7.85
C THR A 85 3.67 -49.31 8.04
N GLU A 86 3.20 -49.34 9.30
CA GLU A 86 1.93 -48.76 9.75
C GLU A 86 1.78 -47.27 9.35
N ASP A 87 2.89 -46.58 9.09
CA ASP A 87 2.93 -45.18 8.68
C ASP A 87 2.35 -44.90 7.27
N GLN A 88 2.31 -45.87 6.33
CA GLN A 88 1.97 -45.56 4.92
C GLN A 88 0.51 -45.81 4.54
N GLU A 89 -0.15 -46.83 5.10
CA GLU A 89 -1.61 -46.99 4.96
C GLU A 89 -2.35 -45.81 5.60
N ASN A 90 -1.83 -45.33 6.73
CA ASN A 90 -2.35 -44.17 7.46
C ASN A 90 -2.55 -42.94 6.58
N TRP A 91 -1.65 -42.61 5.65
CA TRP A 91 -1.80 -41.41 4.81
C TRP A 91 -2.96 -41.48 3.80
N GLY A 92 -3.29 -42.68 3.29
CA GLY A 92 -4.41 -42.87 2.37
C GLY A 92 -5.74 -42.68 3.10
N ASP A 93 -5.88 -43.32 4.25
CA ASP A 93 -7.08 -43.23 5.09
C ASP A 93 -7.22 -41.86 5.75
N GLU A 94 -6.14 -41.26 6.27
CA GLU A 94 -6.15 -39.88 6.78
C GLU A 94 -6.57 -38.89 5.70
N TYR A 95 -6.06 -39.03 4.47
CA TYR A 95 -6.48 -38.18 3.35
C TYR A 95 -7.95 -38.40 3.01
N GLY A 96 -8.43 -39.65 2.97
CA GLY A 96 -9.85 -39.97 2.77
C GLY A 96 -10.75 -39.37 3.84
N ILE A 97 -10.37 -39.50 5.11
CA ILE A 97 -11.07 -38.94 6.28
C ILE A 97 -11.06 -37.40 6.21
N LEU A 98 -9.93 -36.79 5.88
CA LEU A 98 -9.78 -35.33 5.77
C LEU A 98 -10.61 -34.78 4.60
N LYS A 99 -10.60 -35.46 3.45
CA LYS A 99 -11.42 -35.14 2.28
C LYS A 99 -12.91 -35.24 2.59
N SER A 100 -13.32 -36.29 3.29
CA SER A 100 -14.70 -36.47 3.78
C SER A 100 -15.13 -35.34 4.72
N LYS A 101 -14.27 -34.92 5.66
CA LYS A 101 -14.51 -33.78 6.55
C LYS A 101 -14.62 -32.46 5.78
N LEU A 102 -13.76 -32.24 4.78
CA LEU A 102 -13.80 -31.05 3.92
C LEU A 102 -15.12 -30.97 3.14
N ASP A 103 -15.54 -32.07 2.52
CA ASP A 103 -16.76 -32.11 1.72
C ASP A 103 -18.03 -31.96 2.60
N ALA A 104 -18.01 -32.53 3.82
CA ALA A 104 -19.07 -32.31 4.81
C ALA A 104 -19.15 -30.86 5.29
N LEU A 105 -18.01 -30.21 5.59
CA LEU A 105 -17.95 -28.79 5.96
C LEU A 105 -18.41 -27.89 4.81
N GLN A 106 -17.99 -28.17 3.58
CA GLN A 106 -18.41 -27.41 2.39
C GLN A 106 -19.92 -27.59 2.11
N LYS A 107 -20.48 -28.78 2.31
CA LYS A 107 -21.93 -29.01 2.25
C LYS A 107 -22.67 -28.21 3.33
N SER A 108 -22.19 -28.24 4.57
CA SER A 108 -22.78 -27.47 5.68
C SER A 108 -22.74 -25.95 5.43
N GLN A 109 -21.63 -25.44 4.88
CA GLN A 109 -21.49 -24.03 4.51
C GLN A 109 -22.54 -23.62 3.46
N ARG A 110 -22.73 -24.42 2.41
CA ARG A 110 -23.76 -24.19 1.37
C ARG A 110 -25.16 -24.16 1.97
N GLN A 111 -25.48 -25.10 2.85
CA GLN A 111 -26.77 -25.15 3.55
C GLN A 111 -26.98 -23.90 4.42
N LEU A 112 -25.97 -23.45 5.17
CA LEU A 112 -26.01 -22.19 5.94
C LEU A 112 -26.16 -20.93 5.06
N LEU A 113 -25.80 -21.00 3.78
CA LEU A 113 -26.01 -19.94 2.78
C LEU A 113 -27.37 -20.07 2.05
N GLY A 114 -28.16 -21.10 2.33
CA GLY A 114 -29.47 -21.36 1.69
C GLY A 114 -29.40 -22.18 0.40
N GLU A 115 -28.27 -22.80 0.09
CA GLU A 115 -28.07 -23.62 -1.11
C GLU A 115 -28.26 -25.12 -0.84
N GLN A 116 -28.73 -25.88 -1.86
CA GLN A 116 -28.79 -27.35 -1.84
C GLN A 116 -29.59 -27.95 -0.66
N LEU A 117 -30.68 -27.26 -0.28
CA LEU A 117 -31.55 -27.60 0.84
C LEU A 117 -32.47 -28.80 0.57
N ASP A 118 -32.65 -29.21 -0.69
CA ASP A 118 -33.56 -30.30 -1.12
C ASP A 118 -33.21 -31.66 -0.49
N THR A 119 -31.99 -31.80 0.03
CA THR A 119 -31.49 -33.01 0.70
C THR A 119 -31.75 -33.05 2.21
N LEU A 120 -32.35 -31.99 2.79
CA LEU A 120 -32.65 -31.88 4.21
C LEU A 120 -34.09 -32.27 4.52
N THR A 121 -34.30 -32.94 5.65
CA THR A 121 -35.64 -33.15 6.21
C THR A 121 -36.20 -31.86 6.81
N THR A 122 -37.52 -31.78 6.98
CA THR A 122 -38.20 -30.62 7.59
C THR A 122 -37.69 -30.28 8.99
N LYS A 123 -37.29 -31.29 9.78
CA LYS A 123 -36.71 -31.10 11.13
C LYS A 123 -35.32 -30.46 11.06
N GLU A 124 -34.46 -30.92 10.15
CA GLU A 124 -33.13 -30.35 9.95
C GLU A 124 -33.20 -28.93 9.42
N LEU A 125 -34.16 -28.64 8.52
CA LEU A 125 -34.41 -27.29 8.02
C LEU A 125 -34.88 -26.33 9.12
N GLN A 126 -35.77 -26.77 10.02
CA GLN A 126 -36.16 -25.99 11.21
C GLN A 126 -35.00 -25.74 12.17
N GLN A 127 -34.12 -26.74 12.36
CA GLN A 127 -32.93 -26.58 13.19
C GLN A 127 -31.94 -25.57 12.57
N LEU A 128 -31.76 -25.61 11.24
CA LEU A 128 -30.93 -24.68 10.50
C LEU A 128 -31.47 -23.24 10.56
N GLU A 129 -32.78 -23.07 10.38
CA GLU A 129 -33.48 -21.79 10.54
C GLU A 129 -33.26 -21.21 11.94
N HIS A 130 -33.47 -22.01 12.99
CA HIS A 130 -33.27 -21.58 14.38
C HIS A 130 -31.81 -21.20 14.68
N GLN A 131 -30.84 -21.95 14.14
CA GLN A 131 -29.41 -21.63 14.27
C GLN A 131 -29.05 -20.31 13.57
N LEU A 132 -29.61 -20.04 12.38
CA LEU A 132 -29.43 -18.79 11.66
C LEU A 132 -30.08 -17.62 12.39
N GLU A 133 -31.32 -17.77 12.90
CA GLU A 133 -32.00 -16.73 13.66
C GLU A 133 -31.24 -16.37 14.95
N TYR A 134 -30.83 -17.37 15.73
CA TYR A 134 -30.07 -17.18 16.96
C TYR A 134 -28.73 -16.48 16.72
N SER A 135 -27.95 -16.94 15.73
CA SER A 135 -26.65 -16.35 15.41
C SER A 135 -26.78 -14.93 14.87
N LEU A 136 -27.77 -14.66 14.01
CA LEU A 136 -28.07 -13.32 13.50
C LEU A 136 -28.54 -12.36 14.61
N LYS A 137 -29.36 -12.83 15.55
CA LYS A 137 -29.75 -12.07 16.75
C LYS A 137 -28.52 -11.73 17.61
N HIS A 138 -27.62 -12.69 17.82
CA HIS A 138 -26.37 -12.49 18.56
C HIS A 138 -25.45 -11.47 17.87
N ILE A 139 -25.24 -11.60 16.56
CA ILE A 139 -24.43 -10.66 15.76
C ILE A 139 -25.01 -9.23 15.81
N ARG A 140 -26.33 -9.07 15.67
CA ARG A 140 -27.00 -7.76 15.81
C ARG A 140 -26.81 -7.17 17.20
N SER A 141 -27.00 -7.97 18.25
CA SER A 141 -26.78 -7.54 19.64
C SER A 141 -25.34 -7.08 19.87
N LYS A 142 -24.34 -7.86 19.43
CA LYS A 142 -22.92 -7.52 19.57
C LYS A 142 -22.54 -6.28 18.76
N LYS A 143 -23.05 -6.13 17.54
CA LYS A 143 -22.85 -4.93 16.71
C LYS A 143 -23.43 -3.68 17.38
N ASN A 144 -24.63 -3.77 17.95
CA ASN A 144 -25.24 -2.66 18.68
C ASN A 144 -24.45 -2.30 19.95
N GLN A 145 -23.98 -3.30 20.71
CA GLN A 145 -23.13 -3.08 21.88
C GLN A 145 -21.87 -2.27 21.52
N LEU A 146 -21.12 -2.70 20.49
CA LEU A 146 -19.90 -2.02 20.03
C LEU A 146 -20.19 -0.61 19.49
N LEU A 147 -21.36 -0.40 18.86
CA LEU A 147 -21.79 0.92 18.41
C LEU A 147 -22.06 1.86 19.60
N PHE A 148 -22.77 1.40 20.64
CA PHE A 148 -23.01 2.20 21.85
C PHE A 148 -21.72 2.53 22.61
N GLU A 149 -20.78 1.58 22.67
CA GLU A 149 -19.45 1.78 23.25
C GLU A 149 -18.68 2.88 22.50
N SER A 150 -18.62 2.80 21.16
CA SER A 150 -17.99 3.82 20.31
C SER A 150 -18.64 5.20 20.44
N ILE A 151 -19.97 5.29 20.46
CA ILE A 151 -20.70 6.54 20.70
C ILE A 151 -20.33 7.14 22.08
N SER A 152 -20.26 6.30 23.11
CA SER A 152 -19.92 6.72 24.48
C SER A 152 -18.49 7.26 24.57
N GLU A 153 -17.53 6.63 23.89
CA GLU A 153 -16.16 7.16 23.80
C GLU A 153 -16.09 8.51 23.07
N LEU A 154 -16.79 8.64 21.94
CA LEU A 154 -16.80 9.87 21.15
C LEU A 154 -17.44 11.02 21.93
N GLN A 155 -18.55 10.80 22.63
CA GLN A 155 -19.17 11.79 23.52
C GLN A 155 -18.24 12.19 24.69
N LYS A 156 -17.44 11.25 25.23
CA LYS A 156 -16.43 11.55 26.26
C LYS A 156 -15.30 12.42 25.70
N LYS A 157 -14.84 12.13 24.48
CA LYS A 157 -13.83 12.93 23.75
C LYS A 157 -14.37 14.34 23.44
N GLU A 158 -15.59 14.45 22.94
CA GLU A 158 -16.28 15.73 22.67
C GLU A 158 -16.33 16.62 23.93
N LYS A 159 -16.81 16.08 25.05
CA LYS A 159 -16.86 16.79 26.34
C LYS A 159 -15.47 17.25 26.81
N SER A 160 -14.46 16.40 26.66
CA SER A 160 -13.07 16.74 27.00
C SER A 160 -12.53 17.90 26.15
N LEU A 161 -12.68 17.81 24.82
CA LEU A 161 -12.25 18.85 23.88
C LEU A 161 -13.01 20.17 24.10
N LYS A 162 -14.32 20.12 24.37
CA LYS A 162 -15.13 21.29 24.71
C LYS A 162 -14.65 21.97 25.98
N ASN A 163 -14.28 21.18 27.01
CA ASN A 163 -13.71 21.72 28.24
C ASN A 163 -12.33 22.36 28.01
N GLN A 164 -11.45 21.73 27.23
CA GLN A 164 -10.16 22.31 26.85
C GLN A 164 -10.32 23.62 26.06
N ASN A 165 -11.22 23.65 25.07
CA ASN A 165 -11.50 24.85 24.27
C ASN A 165 -12.08 25.99 25.15
N ASN A 166 -12.99 25.69 26.08
CA ASN A 166 -13.49 26.66 27.05
C ASN A 166 -12.38 27.24 27.96
N VAL A 167 -11.38 26.42 28.35
CA VAL A 167 -10.22 26.89 29.13
C VAL A 167 -9.32 27.78 28.26
N LEU A 168 -9.02 27.36 27.04
CA LEU A 168 -8.22 28.15 26.09
C LEU A 168 -8.89 29.50 25.79
N GLN A 169 -10.18 29.53 25.50
CA GLN A 169 -10.94 30.78 25.30
C GLN A 169 -10.84 31.71 26.52
N LYS A 170 -10.95 31.19 27.75
CA LYS A 170 -10.77 32.00 28.97
C LYS A 170 -9.36 32.57 29.11
N ILE A 171 -8.33 31.81 28.73
CA ILE A 171 -6.94 32.29 28.73
C ILE A 171 -6.76 33.37 27.66
N THR A 172 -7.24 33.14 26.45
CA THR A 172 -7.20 34.11 25.35
C THR A 172 -7.94 35.40 25.68
N THR A 173 -9.15 35.34 26.26
CA THR A 173 -9.88 36.57 26.64
C THR A 173 -9.18 37.35 27.74
N LYS A 174 -8.58 36.68 28.74
CA LYS A 174 -7.73 37.34 29.75
C LYS A 174 -6.52 38.02 29.12
N ALA A 175 -5.75 37.31 28.30
CA ALA A 175 -4.58 37.87 27.63
C ALA A 175 -4.94 39.06 26.73
N VAL A 176 -6.06 38.99 26.00
CA VAL A 176 -6.57 40.11 25.18
C VAL A 176 -6.97 41.31 26.05
N LEU A 177 -7.58 41.08 27.22
CA LEU A 177 -7.95 42.15 28.16
C LEU A 177 -6.73 42.79 28.84
N GLU A 178 -5.67 42.02 29.11
CA GLU A 178 -4.41 42.52 29.69
C GLU A 178 -3.57 43.30 28.67
N VAL A 179 -3.53 42.86 27.41
CA VAL A 179 -2.76 43.54 26.35
C VAL A 179 -3.49 44.78 25.78
N LYS A 180 -4.83 44.81 25.81
CA LYS A 180 -5.63 45.95 25.32
C LYS A 180 -5.21 47.32 25.90
N PRO A 181 -5.15 47.51 27.24
CA PRO A 181 -4.77 48.80 27.81
C PRO A 181 -3.33 49.18 27.49
N PHE A 182 -2.41 48.21 27.40
CA PHE A 182 -1.01 48.48 27.02
C PHE A 182 -0.90 48.99 25.58
N CYS A 183 -1.64 48.39 24.65
CA CYS A 183 -1.68 48.82 23.25
C CYS A 183 -2.39 50.19 23.08
N LEU A 184 -3.50 50.42 23.78
CA LEU A 184 -4.18 51.72 23.78
C LEU A 184 -3.31 52.83 24.37
N HIS A 185 -2.68 52.60 25.52
CA HIS A 185 -1.80 53.59 26.16
C HIS A 185 -0.57 53.92 25.30
N SER A 186 0.03 52.92 24.63
CA SER A 186 1.10 53.15 23.66
C SER A 186 0.64 53.99 22.46
N SER A 187 -0.59 53.78 21.99
CA SER A 187 -1.18 54.59 20.91
C SER A 187 -1.51 56.02 21.35
N GLU A 188 -1.97 56.22 22.59
CA GLU A 188 -2.21 57.54 23.17
C GLU A 188 -0.90 58.32 23.34
N GLN A 189 0.15 57.71 23.88
CA GLN A 189 1.47 58.32 24.00
C GLN A 189 2.04 58.74 22.63
N LEU A 190 1.88 57.92 21.60
CA LEU A 190 2.31 58.27 20.24
C LEU A 190 1.57 59.52 19.74
N MET A 191 0.24 59.58 19.87
CA MET A 191 -0.53 60.76 19.49
C MET A 191 -0.19 62.01 20.31
N GLU A 192 0.12 61.87 21.60
CA GLU A 192 0.52 63.01 22.44
C GLU A 192 1.89 63.56 22.01
N THR A 193 2.89 62.70 21.78
CA THR A 193 4.20 63.13 21.26
C THR A 193 4.13 63.73 19.85
N GLU A 194 3.17 63.30 19.03
CA GLU A 194 2.94 63.87 17.69
C GLU A 194 2.27 65.25 17.77
N LYS A 195 1.31 65.46 18.67
CA LYS A 195 0.78 66.80 18.99
C LYS A 195 1.86 67.74 19.53
N GLU A 196 2.71 67.26 20.45
CA GLU A 196 3.80 68.06 21.01
C GLU A 196 4.80 68.50 19.95
N LYS A 197 5.20 67.59 19.03
CA LYS A 197 6.04 67.93 17.88
C LYS A 197 5.37 68.97 16.98
N ASN A 198 4.09 68.82 16.68
CA ASN A 198 3.35 69.78 15.85
C ASN A 198 3.22 71.16 16.53
N ASN A 199 2.95 71.21 17.84
CA ASN A 199 2.92 72.45 18.61
C ASN A 199 4.30 73.12 18.70
N ALA A 200 5.37 72.33 18.87
CA ALA A 200 6.74 72.84 18.83
C ALA A 200 7.04 73.49 17.48
N ILE A 201 6.72 72.82 16.36
CA ILE A 201 6.86 73.36 15.00
C ILE A 201 6.09 74.67 14.85
N ILE A 202 4.83 74.74 15.31
CA ILE A 202 4.01 75.97 15.26
C ILE A 202 4.64 77.11 16.08
N ASN A 203 5.20 76.81 17.26
CA ASN A 203 5.84 77.81 18.10
C ASN A 203 7.17 78.30 17.52
N THR A 204 8.02 77.43 16.96
CA THR A 204 9.26 77.84 16.28
C THR A 204 8.95 78.78 15.10
N ASN A 205 7.93 78.45 14.29
CA ASN A 205 7.45 79.33 13.20
C ASN A 205 6.84 80.67 13.69
N ARG A 206 6.49 80.78 14.98
CA ARG A 206 5.94 82.00 15.59
C ARG A 206 7.01 82.86 16.27
N GLU A 207 8.06 82.24 16.80
CA GLU A 207 9.25 82.91 17.33
C GLU A 207 10.10 83.53 16.22
N GLU A 208 10.11 82.95 15.02
CA GLU A 208 10.75 83.55 13.83
C GLU A 208 10.01 84.78 13.24
N GLN A 209 8.85 85.19 13.78
CA GLN A 209 8.04 86.29 13.23
C GLN A 209 7.94 87.58 14.07
N ASN A 210 8.76 87.77 15.12
CA ASN A 210 8.72 89.01 15.94
C ASN A 210 10.08 89.65 16.29
N GLY A 211 10.77 90.22 15.28
CA GLY A 211 11.73 91.34 15.42
C GLY A 211 13.15 91.01 15.92
N ALA A 212 14.25 91.40 15.24
CA ALA A 212 14.46 92.68 14.56
C ALA A 212 15.20 92.63 13.19
N THR A 213 15.08 93.74 12.46
CA THR A 213 15.58 94.12 11.11
C THR A 213 17.10 94.49 11.06
N PRO A 214 17.78 94.72 9.89
CA PRO A 214 17.26 95.15 8.57
C PRO A 214 17.93 94.64 7.25
N SER A 215 17.33 95.02 6.10
CA SER A 215 17.89 95.29 4.74
C SER A 215 18.98 94.36 4.15
N THR A 216 18.78 93.57 3.09
CA THR A 216 18.32 93.83 1.69
C THR A 216 19.35 94.46 0.73
N SER A 217 20.05 93.62 -0.05
CA SER A 217 20.23 93.77 -1.51
C SER A 217 20.77 92.48 -2.18
N SER A 218 20.24 92.15 -3.36
CA SER A 218 20.57 90.98 -4.22
C SER A 218 21.42 91.44 -5.43
N PRO A 219 21.68 90.67 -6.53
CA PRO A 219 21.50 89.22 -6.81
C PRO A 219 22.69 88.51 -7.56
N THR A 220 22.59 87.18 -7.76
CA THR A 220 23.08 86.23 -8.82
C THR A 220 23.93 86.70 -10.05
N PRO A 221 24.59 85.82 -10.88
CA PRO A 221 25.11 84.42 -10.74
C PRO A 221 26.56 84.27 -11.34
N VAL A 222 26.85 83.24 -12.18
CA VAL A 222 28.07 82.93 -13.04
C VAL A 222 29.09 81.93 -12.42
N THR A 223 29.59 80.83 -13.05
CA THR A 223 29.22 79.97 -14.21
C THR A 223 29.88 78.56 -14.07
N ALA A 224 29.36 77.53 -14.79
CA ALA A 224 29.72 76.09 -14.89
C ALA A 224 31.12 75.78 -15.55
N PRO A 225 31.55 74.55 -16.00
CA PRO A 225 30.85 73.25 -16.25
C PRO A 225 31.66 71.91 -15.99
N ASP A 226 31.22 70.80 -16.63
CA ASP A 226 31.63 69.35 -16.63
C ASP A 226 33.03 69.02 -17.27
N PRO A 227 33.43 67.77 -17.72
CA PRO A 227 32.91 66.37 -17.61
C PRO A 227 33.94 65.16 -17.41
N ILE A 228 33.42 63.95 -17.06
CA ILE A 228 33.55 62.55 -17.64
C ILE A 228 34.85 62.16 -18.45
N PRO A 229 35.55 60.95 -18.43
CA PRO A 229 35.13 59.51 -18.21
C PRO A 229 36.14 58.45 -17.56
N THR A 230 35.80 57.13 -17.64
CA THR A 230 36.59 55.90 -18.10
C THR A 230 37.12 54.76 -17.17
N THR A 231 36.41 53.60 -17.20
CA THR A 231 36.87 52.17 -17.37
C THR A 231 37.72 51.43 -16.29
N ASN A 232 37.67 50.08 -16.12
CA ASN A 232 37.07 49.02 -16.96
C ASN A 232 36.70 47.68 -16.25
N ASN A 233 35.77 46.93 -16.89
CA ASN A 233 35.56 45.46 -16.90
C ASN A 233 35.39 44.63 -15.59
N SER A 234 34.58 43.55 -15.56
CA SER A 234 33.98 42.75 -16.65
C SER A 234 32.68 42.02 -16.23
N GLN A 235 31.64 42.08 -17.10
CA GLN A 235 30.86 40.95 -17.69
C GLN A 235 30.29 39.81 -16.77
N SER A 236 29.05 39.29 -16.90
CA SER A 236 28.02 39.33 -17.97
C SER A 236 26.61 38.89 -17.46
N GLN A 237 25.56 39.11 -18.28
CA GLN A 237 24.37 38.23 -18.40
C GLN A 237 24.76 36.84 -19.00
N PRO A 238 23.92 35.76 -19.05
CA PRO A 238 22.44 35.77 -19.05
C PRO A 238 21.71 34.63 -18.30
N ARG A 239 20.37 34.77 -18.23
CA ARG A 239 19.31 33.77 -18.51
C ARG A 239 19.73 32.27 -18.48
N GLY A 240 19.23 31.51 -17.50
CA GLY A 240 19.37 30.04 -17.45
C GLY A 240 18.32 29.37 -16.55
N SER A 241 17.73 28.28 -17.04
CA SER A 241 16.73 27.43 -16.38
C SER A 241 17.35 26.21 -15.69
N GLY A 242 16.75 25.75 -14.58
CA GLY A 242 17.08 24.56 -13.79
C GLY A 242 16.69 24.82 -12.32
N GLU A 243 15.83 24.03 -11.66
CA GLU A 243 16.09 22.67 -11.15
C GLU A 243 17.34 22.64 -10.24
N SER A 244 17.28 22.33 -8.92
CA SER A 244 16.23 21.65 -8.13
C SER A 244 16.30 21.94 -6.62
N GLU A 245 15.25 21.49 -5.91
CA GLU A 245 15.22 21.09 -4.48
C GLU A 245 15.58 22.09 -3.35
N ALA A 246 14.54 22.71 -2.78
CA ALA A 246 14.23 22.55 -1.34
C ALA A 246 12.72 22.77 -1.10
N GLN A 247 12.09 21.89 -0.32
CA GLN A 247 10.62 21.81 -0.16
C GLN A 247 9.99 23.04 0.52
N PRO A 248 8.84 23.53 0.02
CA PRO A 248 7.79 24.11 0.85
C PRO A 248 6.74 23.06 1.20
N SER A 249 6.38 22.96 2.48
CA SER A 249 5.19 22.23 2.92
C SER A 249 3.91 22.99 2.55
N PRO A 250 2.84 22.29 2.15
CA PRO A 250 1.50 22.73 2.50
C PRO A 250 0.67 21.62 3.15
N ALA A 251 -0.37 22.04 3.88
CA ALA A 251 -1.23 21.17 4.66
C ALA A 251 -2.23 20.36 3.80
N GLN A 252 -2.65 19.24 4.40
CA GLN A 252 -3.89 18.47 4.19
C GLN A 252 -4.88 18.91 3.08
N ALA A 253 -5.17 17.99 2.17
CA ALA A 253 -6.48 17.86 1.53
C ALA A 253 -6.92 16.37 1.52
N GLY A 254 -8.23 16.13 1.56
CA GLY A 254 -8.79 14.83 1.96
C GLY A 254 -8.57 13.67 0.99
N ASN A 255 -8.31 12.48 1.54
CA ASN A 255 -8.21 11.23 0.79
C ASN A 255 -9.34 10.28 1.22
N SER A 256 -10.53 10.45 0.63
CA SER A 256 -11.71 9.62 0.87
C SER A 256 -11.64 8.28 0.11
N LYS A 257 -10.60 7.48 0.39
CA LYS A 257 -10.54 6.09 -0.10
C LYS A 257 -11.36 5.18 0.81
N LEU A 258 -12.55 4.83 0.33
CA LEU A 258 -13.44 3.86 0.98
C LEU A 258 -12.75 2.48 1.09
N PRO A 259 -12.87 1.77 2.23
CA PRO A 259 -12.20 0.48 2.42
C PRO A 259 -12.68 -0.62 1.45
N PRO A 260 -11.81 -1.61 1.12
CA PRO A 260 -12.06 -2.55 0.00
C PRO A 260 -13.34 -3.38 0.08
N TRP A 261 -13.89 -3.60 1.27
CA TRP A 261 -15.11 -4.40 1.47
C TRP A 261 -16.41 -3.70 1.01
N MET A 262 -16.37 -2.39 0.71
CA MET A 262 -17.53 -1.64 0.20
C MET A 262 -17.65 -1.60 -1.32
N LEU A 263 -16.70 -2.18 -2.06
CA LEU A 263 -16.77 -2.30 -3.51
C LEU A 263 -17.34 -3.67 -3.91
N ARG A 264 -18.67 -3.81 -3.86
CA ARG A 264 -19.38 -4.91 -4.53
C ARG A 264 -19.99 -4.38 -5.83
N THR A 265 -19.30 -4.58 -6.95
CA THR A 265 -19.89 -4.42 -8.28
C THR A 265 -20.73 -5.65 -8.61
N SER A 266 -22.05 -5.46 -8.64
CA SER A 266 -22.98 -6.45 -9.19
C SER A 266 -22.79 -6.51 -10.72
N HIS A 267 -22.28 -7.64 -11.22
CA HIS A 267 -22.41 -7.99 -12.63
C HIS A 267 -23.58 -8.95 -12.79
N THR A 268 -24.59 -8.50 -13.55
CA THR A 268 -25.52 -9.33 -14.32
C THR A 268 -24.82 -9.86 -15.57
#